data_AF-A0A8T6UEH9-F1
#
_entry.id   AF-A0A8T6UEH9-F1
#
_cell.length_a   1.000
_cell.length_b   1.000
_cell.length_c   1.000
_cell.angle_alpha   90.00
_cell.angle_beta   90.00
_cell.angle_gamma   90.00
#
_symmetry.space_group_name_H-M   'P 1'
#
loop_
_entity.id
_entity.type
_entity.pdbx_description
1 polymer ?
#
loop_
_entity_poly.entity_id
_entity_poly.type
_entity_poly.pdbx_seq_one_letter_code
_entity_poly.pdbx_strand_id
1 'polypeptide(L)'
;MPLFYEKRQLVTPGDLLAEDDYVAGDNTYKDDGKIYASRIGLVDYEARKVHVVALKAFYVPYVGDTVIGKVVEVTTGGWIVDINAPYFAMLRASDVVERPFKPQTSDLPSIFDVGDLIIAQVVAYDRSRDPLLTVREPGLGKIMRG
;
A
#
# COMPACT_ATOMS: atom_id res chain seq x y z
N MET A 1 28.32 8.64 -17.72
CA MET A 1 27.16 8.13 -16.96
C MET A 1 26.51 7.05 -17.80
N PRO A 2 26.91 5.78 -17.62
CA PRO A 2 26.36 4.70 -18.42
C PRO A 2 24.95 4.37 -17.91
N LEU A 3 23.96 4.96 -18.57
CA LEU A 3 22.60 4.41 -18.57
C LEU A 3 22.56 3.36 -19.69
N PHE A 4 22.08 2.16 -19.36
CA PHE A 4 22.08 1.04 -20.30
C PHE A 4 20.76 0.89 -21.07
N TYR A 5 19.71 1.59 -20.61
CA TYR A 5 18.36 1.56 -21.16
C TYR A 5 17.82 2.98 -21.32
N GLU A 6 17.07 3.20 -22.41
CA GLU A 6 16.34 4.44 -22.63
C GLU A 6 15.15 4.55 -21.65
N LYS A 7 14.73 5.79 -21.38
CA LYS A 7 13.55 6.05 -20.56
C LYS A 7 12.33 5.36 -21.17
N ARG A 8 11.56 4.65 -20.34
CA ARG A 8 10.40 3.82 -20.70
C ARG A 8 10.73 2.58 -21.55
N GLN A 9 11.98 2.15 -21.61
CA GLN A 9 12.33 0.86 -22.21
C GLN A 9 11.94 -0.29 -21.29
N LEU A 10 11.53 -1.41 -21.88
CA LEU A 10 11.20 -2.64 -21.17
C LEU A 10 12.47 -3.28 -20.58
N VAL A 11 12.39 -3.66 -19.30
CA VAL A 11 13.46 -4.35 -18.57
C VAL A 11 12.95 -5.60 -17.87
N THR A 12 13.87 -6.51 -17.57
CA THR A 12 13.62 -7.75 -16.83
C THR A 12 14.49 -7.84 -15.56
N PRO A 13 14.10 -8.62 -14.54
CA PRO A 13 14.89 -8.77 -13.32
C PRO A 13 16.33 -9.20 -13.62
N GLY A 14 17.30 -8.48 -13.06
CA GLY A 14 18.73 -8.69 -13.30
C GLY A 14 19.34 -7.79 -14.38
N ASP A 15 18.53 -7.05 -15.14
CA ASP A 15 19.04 -6.07 -16.11
C ASP A 15 19.80 -4.95 -15.38
N LEU A 16 21.02 -4.65 -15.84
CA LEU A 16 21.83 -3.54 -15.35
C LEU A 16 21.27 -2.23 -15.90
N LEU A 17 20.83 -1.32 -15.04
CA LEU A 17 20.15 -0.08 -15.42
C LEU A 17 21.11 1.12 -15.42
N ALA A 18 21.91 1.22 -14.36
CA ALA A 18 22.84 2.34 -14.15
C ALA A 18 24.02 1.92 -13.26
N GLU A 19 25.13 2.64 -13.37
CA GLU A 19 26.32 2.54 -12.49
C GLU A 19 26.62 3.92 -11.86
N ASP A 20 27.60 4.00 -10.96
CA ASP A 20 28.05 5.23 -10.28
C ASP A 20 27.10 5.78 -9.18
N ASP A 21 26.95 7.11 -9.13
CA ASP A 21 26.28 7.92 -8.12
C ASP A 21 24.74 7.90 -8.20
N TYR A 22 24.16 6.94 -8.92
CA TYR A 22 22.72 6.76 -8.93
C TYR A 22 22.22 6.11 -7.64
N VAL A 23 20.97 6.43 -7.32
CA VAL A 23 20.22 5.92 -6.17
C VAL A 23 19.18 4.92 -6.66
N ALA A 24 19.14 3.74 -6.03
CA ALA A 24 18.13 2.74 -6.29
C ALA A 24 16.76 3.24 -5.78
N GLY A 25 15.79 3.29 -6.67
CA GLY A 25 14.39 3.58 -6.40
C GLY A 25 13.54 2.31 -6.39
N ASP A 26 12.23 2.49 -6.55
CA ASP A 26 11.28 1.39 -6.49
C ASP A 26 11.53 0.36 -7.59
N ASN A 27 11.38 -0.92 -7.23
CA ASN A 27 11.61 -2.07 -8.11
C ASN A 27 13.04 -2.14 -8.71
N THR A 28 14.03 -1.60 -7.99
CA THR A 28 15.46 -1.74 -8.29
C THR A 28 16.24 -2.11 -7.03
N TYR A 29 17.44 -2.63 -7.19
CA TYR A 29 18.38 -2.86 -6.09
C TYR A 29 19.79 -2.46 -6.49
N LYS A 30 20.62 -2.12 -5.50
CA LYS A 30 22.02 -1.76 -5.71
C LYS A 30 22.91 -2.90 -5.23
N ASP A 31 23.81 -3.36 -6.09
CA ASP A 31 24.82 -4.38 -5.80
C ASP A 31 26.16 -3.96 -6.42
N ASP A 32 27.23 -4.00 -5.63
CA ASP A 32 28.58 -3.54 -6.02
C ASP A 32 28.64 -2.19 -6.78
N GLY A 33 27.89 -1.19 -6.33
CA GLY A 33 27.84 0.13 -6.97
C GLY A 33 26.97 0.22 -8.22
N LYS A 34 26.37 -0.90 -8.66
CA LYS A 34 25.55 -1.01 -9.85
C LYS A 34 24.08 -1.17 -9.48
N ILE A 35 23.18 -0.63 -10.29
CA ILE A 35 21.73 -0.70 -10.06
C ILE A 35 21.11 -1.66 -11.06
N TYR A 36 20.35 -2.60 -10.54
CA TYR A 36 19.69 -3.64 -11.32
C TYR A 36 18.18 -3.55 -11.16
N ALA A 37 17.45 -3.96 -12.21
CA ALA A 37 16.01 -4.15 -12.14
C ALA A 37 15.67 -5.34 -11.23
N SER A 38 14.65 -5.20 -10.38
CA SER A 38 14.13 -6.29 -9.54
C SER A 38 12.82 -6.89 -10.07
N ARG A 39 12.18 -6.24 -11.06
CA ARG A 39 10.89 -6.64 -11.64
C ARG A 39 10.85 -6.34 -13.14
N ILE A 40 9.93 -7.03 -13.84
CA ILE A 40 9.61 -6.72 -15.23
C ILE A 40 8.82 -5.41 -15.28
N GLY A 41 9.28 -4.44 -16.08
CA GLY A 41 8.70 -3.10 -16.08
C GLY A 41 9.33 -2.16 -17.10
N LEU A 42 8.92 -0.90 -17.02
CA LEU A 42 9.50 0.19 -17.80
C LEU A 42 10.46 0.97 -16.90
N VAL A 43 11.72 1.11 -17.31
CA VAL A 43 12.68 1.92 -16.53
C VAL A 43 12.35 3.40 -16.63
N ASP A 44 12.46 4.12 -15.51
CA ASP A 44 12.37 5.57 -15.48
C ASP A 44 13.45 6.18 -14.57
N TYR A 45 13.82 7.41 -14.92
CA TYR A 45 14.92 8.16 -14.31
C TYR A 45 14.37 9.51 -13.83
N GLU A 46 14.45 9.73 -12.53
CA GLU A 46 14.10 11.00 -11.88
C GLU A 46 15.33 11.58 -11.21
N ALA A 47 15.94 12.59 -11.84
CA ALA A 47 17.24 13.15 -11.44
C ALA A 47 18.33 12.07 -11.32
N ARG A 48 18.66 11.65 -10.09
CA ARG A 48 19.63 10.56 -9.81
C ARG A 48 18.98 9.28 -9.29
N LYS A 49 17.65 9.22 -9.20
CA LYS A 49 16.91 8.03 -8.77
C LYS A 49 16.49 7.21 -9.99
N VAL A 50 16.90 5.94 -10.02
CA VAL A 50 16.48 4.98 -11.05
C VAL A 50 15.40 4.11 -10.46
N HIS A 51 14.27 3.98 -11.14
CA HIS A 51 13.20 3.09 -10.70
C HIS A 51 12.59 2.37 -11.89
N VAL A 52 11.85 1.30 -11.60
CA VAL A 52 11.14 0.52 -12.63
C VAL A 52 9.65 0.59 -12.34
N VAL A 53 8.88 1.07 -13.32
CA VAL A 53 7.41 1.02 -13.28
C VAL A 53 7.00 -0.40 -13.67
N ALA A 54 6.62 -1.21 -12.68
CA ALA A 54 6.28 -2.61 -12.90
C ALA A 54 5.02 -2.76 -13.76
N LEU A 55 5.05 -3.66 -14.76
CA LEU A 55 3.87 -3.94 -15.61
C LEU A 55 2.74 -4.66 -14.85
N LYS A 56 3.10 -5.39 -13.79
CA LYS A 56 2.15 -6.07 -12.91
C LYS A 56 2.65 -5.98 -11.47
N ALA A 57 1.86 -5.37 -10.61
CA ALA A 57 2.12 -5.29 -9.18
C ALA A 57 0.79 -5.29 -8.40
N PHE A 58 0.86 -5.74 -7.15
CA PHE A 58 -0.17 -5.43 -6.16
C PHE A 58 -0.04 -3.97 -5.72
N TYR A 59 -1.08 -3.45 -5.09
CA TYR A 59 -1.02 -2.15 -4.44
C TYR A 59 -0.05 -2.20 -3.25
N VAL A 60 0.91 -1.28 -3.20
CA VAL A 60 1.81 -1.11 -2.04
C VAL A 60 1.29 0.10 -1.27
N PRO A 61 0.82 -0.08 -0.02
CA PRO A 61 0.25 1.02 0.74
C PRO A 61 1.23 2.18 0.92
N TYR A 62 0.73 3.40 0.78
CA TYR A 62 1.43 4.62 1.14
C TYR A 62 0.59 5.42 2.13
N VAL A 63 1.24 6.08 3.09
CA VAL A 63 0.54 6.91 4.08
C VAL A 63 -0.13 8.09 3.36
N GLY A 64 -1.41 8.29 3.63
CA GLY A 64 -2.26 9.29 2.98
C GLY A 64 -3.08 8.75 1.81
N ASP A 65 -2.86 7.51 1.37
CA ASP A 65 -3.65 6.93 0.28
C ASP A 65 -5.09 6.68 0.73
N THR A 66 -6.04 7.13 -0.10
CA THR A 66 -7.47 6.77 0.03
C THR A 66 -7.74 5.48 -0.74
N VAL A 67 -8.21 4.46 -0.04
CA VAL A 67 -8.42 3.11 -0.56
C VAL A 67 -9.84 2.64 -0.34
N ILE A 68 -10.31 1.76 -1.22
CA ILE A 68 -11.53 0.99 -1.01
C ILE A 68 -11.13 -0.40 -0.55
N GLY A 69 -11.63 -0.81 0.60
CA GLY A 69 -11.37 -2.12 1.17
C GLY A 69 -12.64 -2.90 1.45
N LYS A 70 -12.51 -4.23 1.51
CA LYS A 70 -13.59 -5.14 1.90
C LYS A 70 -13.31 -5.74 3.26
N VAL A 71 -14.28 -5.69 4.18
CA VAL A 71 -14.15 -6.35 5.49
C VAL A 71 -14.08 -7.85 5.29
N VAL A 72 -13.01 -8.47 5.80
CA VAL A 72 -12.83 -9.93 5.76
C VAL A 72 -13.09 -10.57 7.11
N GLU A 73 -12.86 -9.84 8.20
CA GLU A 73 -13.06 -10.35 9.56
C GLU A 73 -13.41 -9.22 10.53
N VAL A 74 -14.30 -9.52 11.49
CA VAL A 74 -14.60 -8.67 12.64
C VAL A 74 -13.90 -9.26 13.87
N THR A 75 -13.03 -8.49 14.49
CA THR A 75 -12.27 -8.88 15.69
C THR A 75 -12.79 -8.12 16.92
N THR A 76 -12.28 -8.45 18.11
CA THR A 76 -12.62 -7.70 19.33
C THR A 76 -12.11 -6.25 19.30
N GLY A 77 -11.07 -5.95 18.51
CA GLY A 77 -10.41 -4.65 18.46
C GLY A 77 -10.79 -3.76 17.26
N GLY A 78 -11.60 -4.28 16.32
CA GLY A 78 -11.91 -3.63 15.06
C GLY A 78 -12.04 -4.63 13.91
N TRP A 79 -11.72 -4.21 12.70
CA TRP A 79 -11.94 -4.96 11.48
C TRP A 79 -10.65 -5.23 10.72
N ILE A 80 -10.53 -6.43 10.17
CA ILE A 80 -9.52 -6.75 9.17
C ILE A 80 -10.12 -6.47 7.80
N VAL A 81 -9.40 -5.72 6.98
CA VAL A 81 -9.87 -5.19 5.70
C VAL A 81 -8.90 -5.57 4.59
N ASP A 82 -9.42 -6.17 3.53
CA ASP A 82 -8.69 -6.43 2.30
C ASP A 82 -8.69 -5.18 1.40
N ILE A 83 -7.51 -4.60 1.19
CA ILE A 83 -7.26 -3.44 0.32
C ILE A 83 -6.46 -3.82 -0.93
N ASN A 84 -6.42 -5.12 -1.28
CA ASN A 84 -5.65 -5.66 -2.42
C ASN A 84 -4.14 -5.33 -2.36
N ALA A 85 -3.62 -5.27 -1.13
CA ALA A 85 -2.19 -5.18 -0.82
C ALA A 85 -1.65 -6.57 -0.43
N PRO A 86 -0.31 -6.75 -0.30
CA PRO A 86 0.27 -8.00 0.18
C PRO A 86 -0.16 -8.40 1.58
N TYR A 87 -0.64 -7.43 2.36
CA TYR A 87 -1.03 -7.58 3.76
C TYR A 87 -2.44 -7.02 3.94
N PHE A 88 -3.21 -7.66 4.81
CA PHE A 88 -4.50 -7.10 5.24
C PHE A 88 -4.27 -5.85 6.08
N ALA A 89 -5.22 -4.93 6.00
CA ALA A 89 -5.18 -3.70 6.77
C ALA A 89 -6.08 -3.81 8.01
N MET A 90 -5.73 -3.06 9.05
CA MET A 90 -6.48 -2.99 10.30
C MET A 90 -7.24 -1.67 10.38
N LEU A 91 -8.56 -1.73 10.60
CA LEU A 91 -9.38 -0.58 11.00
C LEU A 91 -9.76 -0.75 12.46
N ARG A 92 -9.30 0.14 13.34
CA ARG A 92 -9.57 0.01 14.78
C ARG A 92 -10.99 0.49 15.11
N ALA A 93 -11.62 -0.18 16.08
CA ALA A 93 -12.91 0.25 16.61
C ALA A 93 -12.87 1.71 17.13
N SER A 94 -11.75 2.12 17.72
CA SER A 94 -11.53 3.49 18.20
C SER A 94 -11.55 4.55 17.10
N ASP A 95 -11.22 4.18 15.86
CA ASP A 95 -11.25 5.10 14.72
C ASP A 95 -12.68 5.34 14.21
N VAL A 96 -13.62 4.47 14.57
CA VAL A 96 -15.01 4.48 14.09
C VAL A 96 -15.98 4.93 15.19
N VAL A 97 -15.74 4.51 16.43
CA VAL A 97 -16.62 4.79 17.58
C VAL A 97 -16.05 5.95 18.39
N GLU A 98 -16.75 7.08 18.44
CA GLU A 98 -16.32 8.29 19.18
C GLU A 98 -16.34 8.12 20.71
N ARG A 99 -17.12 7.17 21.23
CA ARG A 99 -17.21 6.88 22.67
C ARG A 99 -16.12 5.89 23.10
N PRO A 100 -15.70 5.87 24.39
CA PRO A 100 -14.75 4.88 24.88
C PRO A 100 -15.28 3.48 24.58
N PHE A 101 -14.64 2.81 23.62
CA PHE A 101 -15.02 1.49 23.17
C PHE A 101 -14.96 0.52 24.37
N LYS A 102 -16.11 -0.06 24.71
CA LYS A 102 -16.25 -1.08 25.76
C LYS A 102 -16.57 -2.40 25.05
N PRO A 103 -15.59 -3.31 24.92
CA PRO A 103 -15.76 -4.57 24.18
C PRO A 103 -17.00 -5.39 24.59
N GLN A 104 -17.44 -5.25 25.84
CA GLN A 104 -18.57 -5.99 26.41
C GLN A 104 -19.97 -5.46 25.99
N THR A 105 -20.05 -4.27 25.41
CA THR A 105 -21.33 -3.60 25.09
C THR A 105 -21.46 -3.13 23.64
N SER A 106 -20.38 -3.15 22.88
CA SER A 106 -20.34 -2.66 21.50
C SER A 106 -20.42 -3.82 20.51
N ASP A 107 -21.52 -3.88 19.78
CA ASP A 107 -21.73 -4.84 18.69
C ASP A 107 -21.03 -4.35 17.41
N LEU A 108 -19.75 -4.68 17.24
CA LEU A 108 -18.95 -4.28 16.07
C LEU A 108 -19.53 -4.75 14.72
N PRO A 109 -20.06 -5.99 14.60
CA PRO A 109 -20.73 -6.44 13.38
C PRO A 109 -21.88 -5.53 12.92
N SER A 110 -22.55 -4.82 13.84
CA SER A 110 -23.64 -3.89 13.47
C SER A 110 -23.18 -2.65 12.71
N ILE A 111 -21.89 -2.31 12.78
CA ILE A 111 -21.30 -1.14 12.11
C ILE A 111 -20.74 -1.55 10.74
N PHE A 112 -19.83 -2.52 10.74
CA PHE A 112 -19.33 -3.17 9.54
C PHE A 112 -19.32 -4.69 9.74
N ASP A 113 -19.91 -5.40 8.80
CA ASP A 113 -19.96 -6.85 8.75
C ASP A 113 -19.07 -7.40 7.63
N VAL A 114 -18.78 -8.69 7.68
CA VAL A 114 -17.96 -9.37 6.67
C VAL A 114 -18.59 -9.21 5.28
N GLY A 115 -17.79 -8.72 4.33
CA GLY A 115 -18.22 -8.43 2.97
C GLY A 115 -18.59 -6.98 2.71
N ASP A 116 -18.74 -6.14 3.75
CA ASP A 116 -18.96 -4.71 3.56
C ASP A 116 -17.76 -4.04 2.89
N LEU A 117 -18.06 -3.05 2.03
CA LEU A 117 -17.06 -2.19 1.42
C LEU A 117 -16.93 -0.87 2.18
N ILE A 118 -15.68 -0.42 2.36
CA ILE A 118 -15.34 0.76 3.13
C ILE A 118 -14.37 1.62 2.33
N ILE A 119 -14.62 2.92 2.26
CA ILE A 119 -13.62 3.92 1.84
C ILE A 119 -12.87 4.35 3.09
N ALA A 120 -11.55 4.17 3.09
CA ALA A 120 -10.70 4.49 4.22
C ALA A 120 -9.38 5.12 3.76
N GLN A 121 -8.65 5.76 4.67
CA GLN A 121 -7.32 6.29 4.40
C GLN A 121 -6.26 5.53 5.18
N VAL A 122 -5.11 5.27 4.55
CA VAL A 122 -3.94 4.66 5.19
C VAL A 122 -3.24 5.71 6.07
N VAL A 123 -3.25 5.52 7.38
CA VAL A 123 -2.64 6.47 8.34
C VAL A 123 -1.25 6.05 8.81
N ALA A 124 -0.93 4.76 8.73
CA ALA A 124 0.40 4.26 9.08
C ALA A 124 0.73 2.99 8.29
N TYR A 125 1.91 2.96 7.68
CA TYR A 125 2.50 1.79 7.04
C TYR A 125 4.00 1.98 6.86
N ASP A 126 4.80 0.96 7.19
CA ASP A 126 6.26 0.99 7.05
C ASP A 126 6.84 -0.34 6.53
N ARG A 127 6.02 -1.16 5.84
CA ARG A 127 6.32 -2.52 5.35
C ARG A 127 6.70 -3.56 6.43
N SER A 128 6.93 -3.16 7.68
CA SER A 128 7.18 -4.06 8.82
C SER A 128 5.92 -4.39 9.60
N ARG A 129 4.87 -3.60 9.40
CA ARG A 129 3.57 -3.72 10.07
C ARG A 129 2.44 -3.68 9.06
N ASP A 130 1.33 -4.30 9.44
CA ASP A 130 0.08 -4.24 8.68
C ASP A 130 -0.39 -2.78 8.54
N PRO A 131 -0.94 -2.38 7.37
CA PRO A 131 -1.45 -1.03 7.17
C PRO A 131 -2.55 -0.69 8.17
N LEU A 132 -2.46 0.49 8.78
CA LEU A 132 -3.50 1.01 9.65
C LEU A 132 -4.41 1.96 8.87
N LEU A 133 -5.72 1.77 9.00
CA LEU A 133 -6.74 2.57 8.33
C LEU A 133 -7.46 3.52 9.29
N THR A 134 -7.97 4.63 8.76
CA THR A 134 -8.95 5.50 9.42
C THR A 134 -10.14 5.78 8.51
N VAL A 135 -11.28 6.10 9.13
CA VAL A 135 -12.50 6.57 8.45
C VAL A 135 -13.00 7.91 9.03
N ARG A 136 -12.15 8.61 9.79
CA ARG A 136 -12.53 9.86 10.47
C ARG A 136 -12.61 11.07 9.55
N GLU A 137 -11.93 11.01 8.41
CA GLU A 137 -11.93 12.14 7.48
C GLU A 137 -13.27 12.25 6.72
N PRO A 138 -13.68 13.47 6.32
CA PRO A 138 -14.91 13.66 5.56
C PRO A 138 -14.93 12.84 4.27
N GLY A 139 -16.03 12.12 4.04
CA GLY A 139 -16.22 11.30 2.83
C GLY A 139 -15.70 9.86 2.95
N LEU A 140 -15.12 9.48 4.09
CA LEU A 140 -14.77 8.09 4.39
C LEU A 140 -15.92 7.36 5.11
N GLY A 141 -15.89 6.02 5.09
CA GLY A 141 -16.88 5.16 5.75
C GLY A 141 -17.47 4.08 4.84
N LYS A 142 -18.63 3.55 5.24
CA LYS A 142 -19.31 2.44 4.56
C LYS A 142 -19.83 2.85 3.19
N ILE A 143 -19.56 2.04 2.16
CA ILE A 143 -20.16 2.20 0.83
C ILE A 143 -21.53 1.53 0.84
N MET A 144 -22.58 2.34 0.72
CA MET A 144 -23.97 1.84 0.78
C MET A 144 -24.58 1.58 -0.61
N ARG A 145 -24.02 2.19 -1.66
CA ARG A 145 -24.56 2.14 -3.04
C ARG A 145 -23.42 2.22 -4.04
N GLY A 146 -23.64 1.60 -5.21
CA GLY A 146 -22.77 1.66 -6.38
C GLY A 146 -23.55 2.08 -7.61
#